data_AF-A0A661SEA9-F1
#
_entry.id   AF-A0A661SEA9-F1
#
_cell.length_a   1.000
_cell.length_b   1.000
_cell.length_c   1.000
_cell.angle_alpha   90.00
_cell.angle_beta   90.00
_cell.angle_gamma   90.00
#
_symmetry.space_group_name_H-M   'P 1'
#
loop_
_entity.id
_entity.type
_entity.pdbx_description
1 polymer ?
#
loop_
_entity_poly.entity_id
_entity_poly.type
_entity_poly.pdbx_seq_one_letter_code
_entity_poly.pdbx_strand_id
1 'polypeptide(L)'
;MEWGIVSRLAKNLFSKPMTVRFPFEAIPIAEGYRGEHHYDIDKCISCGLCAKICPNRVIEMIEAPEAYREKYPKKYAKIDLGKCCFCALCQDVCPKGAIKLTKNVFLGTFDRMASIKYPSFPEEVKSDVAQHST
;
A
#
# COMPACT_ATOMS: atom_id res chain seq x y z
N MET A 1 21.35 34.05 31.22
CA MET A 1 21.15 32.72 30.61
C MET A 1 19.85 32.18 31.19
N GLU A 2 18.81 32.05 30.37
CA GLU A 2 17.42 32.13 30.82
C GLU A 2 16.96 30.96 31.69
N TRP A 3 16.51 31.24 32.93
CA TRP A 3 16.02 30.30 33.94
C TRP A 3 14.94 29.34 33.44
N GLY A 4 14.18 29.74 32.42
CA GLY A 4 13.17 28.90 31.77
C GLY A 4 13.74 27.68 31.05
N ILE A 5 14.97 27.76 30.52
CA ILE A 5 15.63 26.66 29.80
C ILE A 5 16.05 25.57 30.79
N VAL A 6 16.66 25.96 31.91
CA VAL A 6 17.12 25.02 32.96
C VAL A 6 15.92 24.29 33.58
N SER A 7 14.82 25.00 33.83
CA SER A 7 13.57 24.40 34.36
C SER A 7 12.97 23.34 33.42
N ARG A 8 12.94 23.62 32.11
CA ARG A 8 12.46 22.68 31.09
C ARG A 8 13.40 21.48 30.93
N LEU A 9 14.71 21.72 31.01
CA LEU A 9 15.73 20.66 30.93
C LEU A 9 15.57 19.66 32.08
N ALA A 10 15.43 20.16 33.31
CA ALA A 10 15.24 19.32 34.49
C ALA A 10 13.95 18.47 34.37
N LYS A 11 12.82 19.08 33.96
CA LYS A 11 11.57 18.34 33.76
C LYS A 11 11.68 17.25 32.70
N ASN A 12 12.34 17.54 31.58
CA ASN A 12 12.51 16.57 30.49
C ASN A 12 13.44 15.42 30.88
N LEU A 13 14.48 15.66 31.69
CA LEU A 13 15.42 14.63 32.14
C LEU A 13 14.74 13.55 32.99
N PHE A 14 13.73 13.92 33.79
CA PHE A 14 12.96 12.97 34.62
C PHE A 14 11.72 12.40 33.92
N SER A 15 11.39 12.87 32.71
CA SER A 15 10.27 12.34 31.94
C SER A 15 10.68 11.14 31.10
N LYS A 16 9.75 10.22 30.81
CA LYS A 16 10.02 9.09 29.92
C LYS A 16 10.30 9.60 28.50
N PRO A 17 11.22 8.96 27.76
CA PRO A 17 11.49 9.34 26.37
C PRO A 17 10.26 9.07 25.51
N MET A 18 9.99 9.97 24.55
CA MET A 18 8.91 9.81 23.57
C MET A 18 9.23 8.77 22.48
N THR A 19 10.49 8.35 22.36
CA THR A 19 10.97 7.43 21.33
C THR A 19 10.40 6.02 21.53
N VAL A 20 9.89 5.42 20.45
CA VAL A 20 9.51 4.00 20.39
C VAL A 20 10.67 3.15 19.87
N ARG A 21 10.77 1.89 20.31
CA ARG A 21 11.85 0.98 19.86
C ARG A 21 11.47 0.28 18.55
N PHE A 22 11.50 1.01 17.44
CA PHE A 22 11.31 0.43 16.12
C PHE A 22 12.53 -0.44 15.74
N PRO A 23 12.38 -1.68 15.21
CA PRO A 23 11.16 -2.32 14.70
C PRO A 23 10.41 -3.24 15.70
N PHE A 24 10.87 -3.38 16.94
CA PHE A 24 10.32 -4.34 17.91
C PHE A 24 8.99 -3.90 18.53
N GLU A 25 8.75 -2.59 18.59
CA GLU A 25 7.52 -1.99 19.07
C GLU A 25 6.80 -1.31 17.90
N ALA A 26 5.55 -1.72 17.63
CA ALA A 26 4.74 -1.18 16.55
C ALA A 26 3.90 0.02 17.01
N ILE A 27 3.91 1.09 16.21
CA ILE A 27 2.98 2.21 16.38
C ILE A 27 1.62 1.78 15.82
N PRO A 28 0.51 1.92 16.56
CA PRO A 28 -0.81 1.57 16.05
C PRO A 28 -1.17 2.47 14.86
N ILE A 29 -1.41 1.84 13.70
CA ILE A 29 -1.80 2.54 12.48
C ILE A 29 -3.31 2.80 12.51
N ALA A 30 -3.69 4.06 12.31
CA ALA A 30 -5.08 4.51 12.32
C ALA A 30 -5.97 3.73 11.34
N GLU A 31 -7.26 3.66 11.65
CA GLU A 31 -8.26 3.12 10.74
C GLU A 31 -8.40 4.04 9.51
N GLY A 32 -8.47 3.46 8.32
CA GLY A 32 -8.51 4.22 7.06
C GLY A 32 -7.16 4.76 6.58
N TYR A 33 -6.04 4.30 7.17
CA TYR A 33 -4.71 4.63 6.65
C TYR A 33 -4.56 4.25 5.17
N ARG A 34 -3.84 5.09 4.43
CA ARG A 34 -3.64 4.98 2.98
C ARG A 34 -2.28 4.36 2.66
N GLY A 35 -2.15 3.06 2.90
CA GLY A 35 -0.93 2.29 2.65
C GLY A 35 -0.94 1.53 1.32
N GLU A 36 -0.44 0.31 1.33
CA GLU A 36 -0.36 -0.56 0.15
C GLU A 36 -1.72 -0.79 -0.51
N HIS A 37 -1.74 -0.82 -1.84
CA HIS A 37 -2.93 -1.16 -2.61
C HIS A 37 -3.14 -2.68 -2.59
N HIS A 38 -4.25 -3.12 -2.00
CA HIS A 38 -4.73 -4.49 -2.11
C HIS A 38 -5.77 -4.58 -3.23
N TYR A 39 -5.64 -5.60 -4.07
CA TYR A 39 -6.46 -5.78 -5.26
C TYR A 39 -7.14 -7.14 -5.26
N ASP A 40 -8.46 -7.13 -5.32
CA ASP A 40 -9.32 -8.30 -5.39
C ASP A 40 -9.78 -8.49 -6.85
N ILE A 41 -9.20 -9.48 -7.51
CA ILE A 41 -9.43 -9.77 -8.93
C ILE A 41 -10.87 -10.22 -9.19
N ASP A 42 -11.45 -10.99 -8.28
CA ASP A 42 -12.79 -11.58 -8.46
C ASP A 42 -13.88 -10.51 -8.43
N LYS A 43 -13.67 -9.45 -7.64
CA LYS A 43 -14.56 -8.29 -7.59
C LYS A 43 -14.42 -7.36 -8.80
N CYS A 44 -13.35 -7.47 -9.58
CA CYS A 44 -13.10 -6.53 -10.68
C CYS A 44 -13.97 -6.82 -11.91
N ILE A 45 -14.62 -5.75 -12.41
CA ILE A 45 -15.45 -5.76 -13.62
C ILE A 45 -14.77 -5.05 -14.81
N SER A 46 -13.49 -4.70 -14.68
CA SER A 46 -12.70 -4.06 -15.74
C SER A 46 -13.28 -2.76 -16.31
N CYS A 47 -13.94 -1.98 -15.46
CA CYS A 47 -14.53 -0.69 -15.84
C CYS A 47 -13.52 0.42 -16.16
N GLY A 48 -12.26 0.30 -15.70
CA GLY A 48 -11.20 1.28 -15.96
C GLY A 48 -11.34 2.63 -15.23
N LEU A 49 -12.34 2.80 -14.36
CA LEU A 49 -12.57 4.06 -13.64
C LEU A 49 -11.37 4.46 -12.76
N CYS A 50 -10.72 3.48 -12.12
CA CYS A 50 -9.53 3.71 -11.30
C CYS A 50 -8.37 4.31 -12.12
N ALA A 51 -8.18 3.86 -13.36
CA ALA A 51 -7.16 4.42 -14.25
C ALA A 51 -7.52 5.84 -14.70
N LYS A 52 -8.79 6.10 -14.99
CA LYS A 52 -9.27 7.40 -15.47
C LYS A 52 -9.22 8.49 -14.38
N ILE A 53 -9.55 8.15 -13.14
CA ILE A 53 -9.57 9.13 -12.03
C ILE A 53 -8.16 9.46 -11.50
N CYS A 54 -7.17 8.60 -11.78
CA CYS A 54 -5.84 8.74 -11.19
C CYS A 54 -5.17 10.04 -11.69
N PRO A 55 -4.87 11.01 -10.80
CA PRO A 55 -4.26 12.28 -11.21
C PRO A 55 -2.86 12.08 -11.79
N ASN A 56 -2.11 11.12 -11.23
CA ASN A 56 -0.74 10.80 -11.64
C ASN A 56 -0.68 9.79 -12.80
N ARG A 57 -1.84 9.28 -13.27
CA ARG A 57 -1.95 8.27 -14.34
C ARG A 57 -1.02 7.06 -14.17
N VAL A 58 -0.89 6.57 -12.93
CA VAL A 58 0.02 5.47 -12.58
C VAL A 58 -0.61 4.09 -12.78
N ILE A 59 -1.93 4.05 -13.00
CA ILE A 59 -2.70 2.83 -13.12
C ILE A 59 -2.92 2.55 -14.60
N GLU A 60 -2.45 1.38 -15.04
CA GLU A 60 -2.60 0.89 -16.40
C GLU A 60 -3.46 -0.37 -16.40
N MET A 61 -4.41 -0.48 -17.34
CA MET A 61 -5.27 -1.65 -17.47
C MET A 61 -4.61 -2.68 -18.39
N ILE A 62 -4.01 -3.71 -17.81
CA ILE A 62 -3.31 -4.79 -18.52
C ILE A 62 -4.15 -6.06 -18.60
N GLU A 63 -3.89 -6.91 -19.58
CA GLU A 63 -4.51 -8.24 -19.65
C GLU A 63 -3.79 -9.22 -18.71
N ALA A 64 -4.48 -10.29 -18.32
CA ALA A 64 -3.86 -11.35 -17.56
C ALA A 64 -2.70 -12.00 -18.35
N PRO A 65 -1.66 -12.51 -17.68
CA PRO A 65 -0.64 -13.33 -18.32
C PRO A 65 -1.27 -14.50 -19.09
N GLU A 66 -0.60 -14.97 -20.12
CA GLU A 66 -1.13 -16.00 -21.03
C GLU A 66 -1.61 -17.26 -20.30
N ALA A 67 -0.88 -17.68 -19.26
CA ALA A 67 -1.23 -18.82 -18.39
C ALA A 67 -2.60 -18.68 -17.70
N TYR A 68 -3.05 -17.45 -17.44
CA TYR A 68 -4.28 -17.15 -16.71
C TYR A 68 -5.37 -16.55 -17.59
N ARG A 69 -5.11 -16.32 -18.88
CA ARG A 69 -6.00 -15.59 -19.78
C ARG A 69 -7.33 -16.30 -20.02
N GLU A 70 -7.33 -17.64 -20.02
CA GLU A 70 -8.54 -18.45 -20.19
C GLU A 70 -9.51 -18.28 -19.00
N LYS A 71 -8.97 -18.28 -17.77
CA LYS A 71 -9.73 -18.10 -16.53
C LYS A 71 -10.08 -16.63 -16.27
N TYR A 72 -9.22 -15.71 -16.68
CA TYR A 72 -9.33 -14.29 -16.41
C TYR A 72 -9.16 -13.47 -17.71
N PRO A 73 -10.15 -13.50 -18.62
CA PRO A 73 -10.05 -12.84 -19.93
C PRO A 73 -10.17 -11.31 -19.86
N LYS A 74 -10.35 -10.74 -18.66
CA LYS A 74 -10.59 -9.31 -18.47
C LYS A 74 -9.27 -8.53 -18.28
N LYS A 75 -9.39 -7.20 -18.26
CA LYS A 75 -8.26 -6.29 -17.96
C LYS A 75 -8.21 -5.93 -16.48
N TYR A 76 -7.02 -5.88 -15.91
CA TYR A 76 -6.78 -5.62 -14.49
C TYR A 76 -5.79 -4.47 -14.30
N ALA A 77 -5.85 -3.82 -13.14
CA ALA A 77 -5.02 -2.68 -12.82
C ALA A 77 -3.59 -3.10 -12.46
N LYS A 78 -2.60 -2.63 -13.24
CA LYS A 78 -1.18 -2.55 -12.87
C LYS A 78 -0.91 -1.18 -12.27
N ILE A 79 -0.25 -1.12 -11.12
CA ILE A 79 -0.05 0.13 -10.37
C ILE A 79 1.43 0.36 -10.12
N ASP A 80 1.95 1.50 -10.56
CA ASP A 80 3.31 1.95 -10.23
C ASP A 80 3.30 2.72 -8.89
N LEU A 81 3.70 2.05 -7.80
CA LEU A 81 3.75 2.67 -6.47
C LEU A 81 4.83 3.75 -6.37
N GLY A 82 5.87 3.69 -7.20
CA GLY A 82 6.95 4.70 -7.21
C GLY A 82 6.49 6.08 -7.68
N LYS A 83 5.33 6.16 -8.37
CA LYS A 83 4.72 7.43 -8.82
C LYS A 83 3.41 7.75 -8.10
N CYS A 84 2.89 6.81 -7.30
CA CYS A 84 1.59 6.98 -6.65
C CYS A 84 1.70 7.99 -5.49
N CYS A 85 0.72 8.89 -5.37
CA CYS A 85 0.63 9.83 -4.26
C CYS A 85 -0.28 9.37 -3.11
N PHE A 86 -0.76 8.11 -3.15
CA PHE A 86 -1.60 7.50 -2.11
C PHE A 86 -2.87 8.31 -1.76
N CYS A 87 -3.49 8.94 -2.77
CA CYS A 87 -4.68 9.78 -2.59
C CYS A 87 -5.99 9.01 -2.32
N ALA A 88 -6.00 7.69 -2.50
CA ALA A 88 -7.17 6.80 -2.34
C ALA A 88 -8.37 7.03 -3.30
N LEU A 89 -8.28 7.93 -4.29
CA LEU A 89 -9.36 8.15 -5.26
C LEU A 89 -9.76 6.88 -6.04
N CYS A 90 -8.80 5.99 -6.29
CA CYS A 90 -9.06 4.71 -6.95
C CYS A 90 -9.95 3.78 -6.11
N GLN A 91 -9.82 3.81 -4.77
CA GLN A 91 -10.66 3.07 -3.85
C GLN A 91 -12.09 3.63 -3.85
N ASP A 92 -12.22 4.95 -3.75
CA ASP A 92 -13.53 5.62 -3.62
C ASP A 92 -14.37 5.51 -4.89
N VAL A 93 -13.73 5.56 -6.07
CA VAL A 93 -14.45 5.45 -7.35
C VAL A 93 -14.85 4.02 -7.70
N CYS A 94 -14.32 3.01 -7.01
CA CYS A 94 -14.50 1.62 -7.43
C CYS A 94 -15.91 1.11 -7.08
N PRO A 95 -16.78 0.84 -8.06
CA PRO A 95 -18.19 0.49 -7.78
C PRO A 95 -18.36 -0.88 -7.10
N LYS A 96 -17.36 -1.75 -7.21
CA LYS A 96 -17.33 -3.09 -6.59
C LYS A 96 -16.35 -3.19 -5.42
N GLY A 97 -15.63 -2.11 -5.10
CA GLY A 97 -14.61 -2.12 -4.05
C GLY A 97 -13.49 -3.14 -4.28
N ALA A 98 -13.11 -3.35 -5.54
CA ALA A 98 -12.06 -4.29 -5.95
C ALA A 98 -10.64 -3.80 -5.57
N ILE A 99 -10.43 -2.49 -5.46
CA ILE A 99 -9.17 -1.89 -5.04
C ILE A 99 -9.36 -1.19 -3.71
N LYS A 100 -8.48 -1.46 -2.74
CA LYS A 100 -8.51 -0.87 -1.40
C LYS A 100 -7.10 -0.56 -0.92
N LEU A 101 -6.93 0.49 -0.13
CA LEU A 101 -5.67 0.77 0.54
C LEU A 101 -5.68 0.08 1.91
N THR A 102 -4.56 -0.55 2.23
CA THR A 102 -4.35 -1.29 3.48
C THR A 102 -3.56 -0.44 4.48
N LYS A 103 -3.35 -0.99 5.67
CA LYS A 103 -2.49 -0.39 6.70
C LYS A 103 -1.00 -0.71 6.49
N ASN A 104 -0.62 -1.44 5.43
CA ASN A 104 0.79 -1.76 5.22
C ASN A 104 1.56 -0.50 4.79
N VAL A 105 2.55 -0.12 5.61
CA VAL A 105 3.45 1.03 5.40
C VAL A 105 4.84 0.61 4.92
N PHE A 106 5.18 -0.67 5.05
CA PHE A 106 6.51 -1.19 4.76
C PHE A 106 6.60 -1.56 3.28
N LEU A 107 6.80 -0.54 2.45
CA LEU A 107 6.86 -0.66 0.99
C LEU A 107 8.27 -0.45 0.41
N GLY A 108 9.28 -0.39 1.28
CA GLY A 108 10.67 -0.18 0.85
C GLY A 108 11.18 -1.35 0.02
N THR A 109 11.58 -1.08 -1.21
CA THR A 109 12.21 -2.06 -2.11
C THR A 109 13.54 -1.50 -2.63
N PHE A 110 14.52 -2.37 -2.86
CA PHE A 110 15.79 -1.97 -3.48
C PHE A 110 15.63 -1.75 -4.99
N ASP A 111 14.80 -2.58 -5.63
CA ASP A 111 14.53 -2.49 -7.05
C ASP A 111 13.32 -1.61 -7.37
N ARG A 112 13.46 -0.83 -8.44
CA ARG A 112 12.36 -0.02 -8.99
C ARG A 112 11.22 -0.88 -9.51
N MET A 113 11.53 -2.01 -10.14
CA MET A 113 10.52 -2.90 -10.70
C MET A 113 9.65 -3.53 -9.60
N ALA A 114 10.21 -3.77 -8.41
CA ALA A 114 9.46 -4.27 -7.26
C ALA A 114 8.42 -3.27 -6.72
N SER A 115 8.57 -1.98 -7.03
CA SER A 115 7.55 -0.96 -6.74
C SER A 115 6.35 -1.01 -7.70
N ILE A 116 6.43 -1.77 -8.80
CA ILE A 116 5.32 -1.96 -9.73
C ILE A 116 4.52 -3.17 -9.26
N LYS A 117 3.29 -2.93 -8.82
CA LYS A 117 2.38 -3.98 -8.38
C LYS A 117 1.53 -4.46 -9.56
N TYR A 118 1.61 -5.76 -9.79
CA TYR A 118 0.77 -6.48 -10.74
C TYR A 118 -0.48 -7.02 -10.02
N PRO A 119 -1.57 -7.26 -10.76
CA PRO A 119 -2.73 -7.95 -10.21
C PRO A 119 -2.31 -9.33 -9.71
N SER A 120 -2.49 -9.60 -8.41
CA SER A 120 -2.09 -10.87 -7.79
C SER A 120 -3.09 -11.98 -8.12
N PHE A 121 -2.73 -12.88 -9.04
CA PHE A 121 -3.60 -14.00 -9.40
C PHE A 121 -3.57 -15.09 -8.29
N PRO A 122 -4.69 -15.77 -8.00
CA PRO A 122 -4.80 -16.67 -6.84
C PRO A 122 -3.78 -17.82 -6.75
N GLU A 123 -3.07 -18.13 -7.82
CA GLU A 123 -2.01 -19.16 -7.83
C GLU A 123 -0.62 -18.61 -7.49
N GLU A 124 -0.36 -17.31 -7.70
CA GLU A 124 0.90 -16.62 -7.35
C GLU A 124 0.95 -16.26 -5.85
N VAL A 125 -0.20 -16.00 -5.21
CA VAL A 125 -0.27 -15.67 -3.77
C VAL A 125 0.22 -16.84 -2.90
N LYS A 126 0.14 -18.09 -3.38
CA LYS A 126 0.62 -19.26 -2.63
C LYS A 126 2.14 -19.33 -2.53
N SER A 127 2.90 -18.79 -3.48
CA SER A 127 4.37 -18.76 -3.40
C SER A 127 4.87 -17.63 -2.48
N ASP A 128 4.23 -16.47 -2.50
CA ASP A 128 4.69 -15.31 -1.73
C ASP A 128 4.37 -15.46 -0.22
N VAL A 129 3.24 -16.10 0.11
CA VAL A 129 2.86 -16.42 1.49
C VAL A 129 3.75 -17.54 2.07
N ALA A 130 4.21 -18.49 1.23
CA ALA A 130 5.18 -19.50 1.64
C ALA A 130 6.58 -18.92 1.92
N GLN A 131 6.92 -17.77 1.32
CA GLN A 131 8.22 -17.10 1.50
C GLN A 131 8.25 -16.10 2.66
N HIS A 132 7.10 -15.71 3.21
CA HIS A 132 6.98 -14.77 4.35
C HIS A 132 6.42 -15.44 5.63
N SER A 133 6.37 -16.77 5.68
CA SER A 133 5.87 -17.57 6.82
C SER A 133 6.96 -18.41 7.52
N THR A 134 8.21 -17.97 7.43
CA THR A 134 9.34 -18.44 8.26
C THR A 134 10.01 -17.28 8.97
#